data_AF-A0A846GEK0-F1
#
_entry.id   AF-A0A846GEK0-F1
#
_cell.length_a   1.000
_cell.length_b   1.000
_cell.length_c   1.000
_cell.angle_alpha   90.00
_cell.angle_beta   90.00
_cell.angle_gamma   90.00
#
_symmetry.space_group_name_H-M   'P 1'
#
loop_
_entity.id
_entity.type
_entity.pdbx_description
1 polymer ?
#
loop_
_entity_poly.entity_id
_entity_poly.type
_entity_poly.pdbx_seq_one_letter_code
_entity_poly.pdbx_strand_id
1 'polypeptide(L)'
;MKKLLLSFLILVTILIGNPLTAIAEEQPSVEPIKEAFVESPESPSEKEERRQQRQQRRQAEKEKRRQQRQQRRQQRRQQRKQKLEESVKESLKSPSQELPPQFLRLSDEIEDGVEDLGPLKDLTGTWVGKGWNMIAVPINSRRARNTVGCPGKTPKKPRENFCVEIMPYIETLTFTPIGAPVPNRGFPIDTFVVGLHYQQVVSDANTFQPLHIENGMWLLLDKEKKIVSRLSSIPHGNTLLAIGDSFDVEGNFQIPEIDGLPILDKPVLGYAAPYFTAEGVPPFDPSNPNKILQDIIDKQKLLETVILDVSTENEGGISNIPFIEKNADVSSFESTFWIEDVEDEAGNEFLQLQYSQTTNLDFIKDFTSEDPDKLIVWPHIDVATMVKQ
;
A
#
# COMPACT_ATOMS: atom_id res chain seq x y z
N MET A 1 44.95 17.02 -46.10
CA MET A 1 45.79 16.02 -45.39
C MET A 1 44.96 14.73 -45.38
N LYS A 2 45.31 13.62 -46.08
CA LYS A 2 46.22 12.51 -45.64
C LYS A 2 45.93 12.09 -44.18
N LYS A 3 45.61 10.86 -43.76
CA LYS A 3 45.61 9.44 -44.27
C LYS A 3 44.42 8.65 -43.61
N LEU A 4 44.10 7.36 -43.83
CA LEU A 4 44.14 6.42 -44.99
C LEU A 4 43.67 4.97 -44.59
N LEU A 5 42.43 4.55 -44.93
CA LEU A 5 41.90 3.14 -44.90
C LEU A 5 41.78 2.48 -43.47
N LEU A 6 41.04 1.38 -43.21
CA LEU A 6 40.72 0.21 -44.05
C LEU A 6 39.37 -0.48 -43.69
N SER A 7 38.75 -0.98 -44.76
CA SER A 7 37.55 -1.79 -44.95
C SER A 7 37.51 -3.18 -44.28
N PHE A 8 36.31 -3.75 -44.18
CA PHE A 8 36.07 -5.12 -44.70
C PHE A 8 34.65 -5.29 -45.24
N LEU A 9 34.52 -5.99 -46.37
CA LEU A 9 33.28 -6.30 -47.07
C LEU A 9 33.39 -7.75 -47.55
N ILE A 10 32.43 -8.61 -47.24
CA ILE A 10 32.23 -9.88 -47.95
C ILE A 10 30.77 -9.99 -48.37
N LEU A 11 30.61 -10.43 -49.61
CA LEU A 11 29.39 -10.52 -50.39
C LEU A 11 29.10 -12.01 -50.65
N VAL A 12 27.84 -12.44 -50.57
CA VAL A 12 27.39 -13.65 -51.28
C VAL A 12 26.03 -13.37 -51.93
N THR A 13 25.94 -13.69 -53.21
CA THR A 13 24.81 -13.39 -54.11
C THR A 13 24.45 -14.66 -54.89
N ILE A 14 23.18 -15.09 -54.87
CA ILE A 14 22.57 -16.00 -55.86
C ILE A 14 21.10 -15.54 -56.01
N LEU A 15 20.69 -14.87 -57.10
CA LEU A 15 20.41 -15.34 -58.46
C LEU A 15 19.21 -16.32 -58.58
N ILE A 16 18.03 -15.77 -58.89
CA ILE A 16 17.13 -16.32 -59.91
C ILE A 16 16.59 -15.17 -60.73
N GLY A 17 16.68 -15.27 -62.05
CA GLY A 17 15.89 -14.48 -62.98
C GLY A 17 15.53 -15.32 -64.19
N ASN A 18 14.39 -15.03 -64.83
CA ASN A 18 14.34 -14.93 -66.28
C ASN A 18 13.08 -14.18 -66.77
N PRO A 19 13.12 -13.59 -67.98
CA PRO A 19 12.07 -12.72 -68.51
C PRO A 19 11.15 -13.45 -69.50
N LEU A 20 10.06 -12.80 -69.89
CA LEU A 20 9.37 -13.08 -71.16
C LEU A 20 8.90 -11.77 -71.83
N THR A 21 9.70 -11.37 -72.83
CA THR A 21 9.31 -10.73 -74.11
C THR A 21 7.97 -10.00 -74.22
N ALA A 22 8.04 -8.68 -74.44
CA ALA A 22 7.04 -7.96 -75.23
C ALA A 22 7.44 -8.07 -76.72
N ILE A 23 6.59 -8.66 -77.54
CA ILE A 23 6.71 -8.63 -79.00
C ILE A 23 6.06 -7.35 -79.49
N ALA A 24 6.77 -6.58 -80.32
CA ALA A 24 6.19 -5.47 -81.05
C ALA A 24 5.49 -6.02 -82.30
N GLU A 25 4.22 -5.67 -82.50
CA GLU A 25 3.47 -5.94 -83.72
C GLU A 25 3.15 -4.61 -84.41
N GLU A 26 3.09 -4.64 -85.74
CA GLU A 26 3.40 -3.49 -86.58
C GLU A 26 2.16 -3.00 -87.37
N GLN A 27 2.17 -1.71 -87.75
CA GLN A 27 1.30 -1.08 -88.77
C GLN A 27 -0.20 -0.88 -88.38
N PRO A 28 -0.93 0.06 -89.05
CA PRO A 28 -0.52 0.87 -90.19
C PRO A 28 -0.47 2.39 -89.94
N SER A 29 0.32 3.07 -90.78
CA SER A 29 0.28 4.51 -90.97
C SER A 29 -1.09 4.98 -91.49
N VAL A 30 -1.74 5.87 -90.74
CA VAL A 30 -2.91 6.62 -91.24
C VAL A 30 -2.43 8.01 -91.68
N GLU A 31 -2.74 8.38 -92.92
CA GLU A 31 -2.42 9.71 -93.45
C GLU A 31 -3.12 10.82 -92.65
N PRO A 32 -2.46 11.97 -92.41
CA PRO A 32 -3.08 13.07 -91.69
C PRO A 32 -4.11 13.77 -92.59
N ILE A 33 -5.38 13.43 -92.41
CA ILE A 33 -6.49 14.26 -92.91
C ILE A 33 -6.35 15.64 -92.25
N LYS A 34 -5.85 16.62 -93.02
CA LYS A 34 -5.85 18.03 -92.64
C LYS A 34 -7.25 18.61 -92.77
N GLU A 35 -8.17 18.14 -91.93
CA GLU A 35 -9.32 18.96 -91.59
C GLU A 35 -8.80 20.15 -90.78
N ALA A 36 -8.81 21.32 -91.44
CA ALA A 36 -8.62 22.59 -90.78
C ALA A 36 -9.85 22.86 -89.90
N PHE A 37 -9.92 22.19 -88.75
CA PHE A 37 -10.86 22.54 -87.70
C PHE A 37 -10.48 23.93 -87.21
N VAL A 38 -11.21 24.93 -87.71
CA VAL A 38 -11.13 26.30 -87.21
C VAL A 38 -11.70 26.25 -85.79
N GLU A 39 -10.84 26.03 -84.81
CA GLU A 39 -11.13 26.44 -83.44
C GLU A 39 -11.40 27.95 -83.50
N SER A 40 -12.69 28.30 -83.49
CA SER A 40 -13.11 29.67 -83.26
C SER A 40 -12.43 30.13 -81.98
N PRO A 41 -11.87 31.36 -81.94
CA PRO A 41 -11.12 31.80 -80.78
C PRO A 41 -12.04 31.84 -79.56
N GLU A 42 -11.94 30.81 -78.69
CA GLU A 42 -12.74 30.68 -77.47
C GLU A 42 -12.81 32.05 -76.79
N SER A 43 -14.04 32.53 -76.57
CA SER A 43 -14.28 33.84 -76.00
C SER A 43 -13.63 33.94 -74.62
N PRO A 44 -13.28 35.15 -74.14
CA PRO A 44 -12.76 35.32 -72.79
C PRO A 44 -13.65 34.66 -71.73
N SER A 45 -14.97 34.71 -71.93
CA SER A 45 -16.00 34.05 -71.12
C SER A 45 -15.83 32.53 -71.06
N GLU A 46 -15.73 31.84 -72.21
CA GLU A 46 -15.61 30.37 -72.26
C GLU A 46 -14.28 29.88 -71.67
N LYS A 47 -13.20 30.64 -71.85
CA LYS A 47 -11.90 30.37 -71.21
C LYS A 47 -11.97 30.52 -69.70
N GLU A 48 -12.70 31.50 -69.20
CA GLU A 48 -12.90 31.73 -67.78
C GLU A 48 -13.81 30.67 -67.15
N GLU A 49 -14.90 30.30 -67.81
CA GLU A 49 -15.79 29.22 -67.38
C GLU A 49 -15.07 27.86 -67.36
N ARG A 50 -14.29 27.54 -68.40
CA ARG A 50 -13.41 26.34 -68.41
C ARG A 50 -12.35 26.39 -67.31
N ARG A 51 -11.82 27.58 -66.94
CA ARG A 51 -10.92 27.73 -65.79
C ARG A 51 -11.64 27.48 -64.47
N GLN A 52 -12.86 28.01 -64.28
CA GLN A 52 -13.68 27.78 -63.09
C GLN A 52 -14.06 26.30 -62.94
N GLN A 53 -14.54 25.64 -64.00
CA GLN A 53 -14.82 24.20 -63.99
C GLN A 53 -13.56 23.36 -63.69
N ARG A 54 -12.39 23.73 -64.25
CA ARG A 54 -11.12 23.08 -63.91
C ARG A 54 -10.71 23.31 -62.44
N GLN A 55 -10.97 24.48 -61.88
CA GLN A 55 -10.73 24.76 -60.46
C GLN A 55 -11.67 23.97 -59.55
N GLN A 56 -12.98 23.94 -59.84
CA GLN A 56 -13.96 23.13 -59.10
C GLN A 56 -13.62 21.64 -59.16
N ARG A 57 -13.31 21.09 -60.34
CA ARG A 57 -12.84 19.69 -60.47
C ARG A 57 -11.58 19.43 -59.62
N ARG A 58 -10.61 20.35 -59.63
CA ARG A 58 -9.40 20.25 -58.79
C ARG A 58 -9.71 20.36 -57.29
N GLN A 59 -10.70 21.14 -56.88
CA GLN A 59 -11.15 21.23 -55.49
C GLN A 59 -11.85 19.95 -55.04
N ALA A 60 -12.84 19.47 -55.80
CA ALA A 60 -13.54 18.22 -55.55
C ALA A 60 -12.57 17.02 -55.52
N GLU A 61 -11.58 16.98 -56.41
CA GLU A 61 -10.56 15.93 -56.40
C GLU A 61 -9.62 16.02 -55.18
N LYS A 62 -9.21 17.24 -54.78
CA LYS A 62 -8.45 17.46 -53.54
C LYS A 62 -9.24 17.02 -52.30
N GLU A 63 -10.55 17.29 -52.27
CA GLU A 63 -11.44 16.90 -51.18
C GLU A 63 -11.65 15.38 -51.13
N LYS A 64 -11.93 14.74 -52.26
CA LYS A 64 -11.98 13.27 -52.38
C LYS A 64 -10.67 12.62 -51.91
N ARG A 65 -9.51 13.17 -52.30
CA ARG A 65 -8.19 12.75 -51.82
C ARG A 65 -8.01 12.99 -50.30
N ARG A 66 -8.58 14.05 -49.73
CA ARG A 66 -8.55 14.35 -48.28
C ARG A 66 -9.40 13.35 -47.49
N GLN A 67 -10.64 13.11 -47.91
CA GLN A 67 -11.55 12.12 -47.32
C GLN A 67 -10.94 10.71 -47.36
N GLN A 68 -10.41 10.29 -48.52
CA GLN A 68 -9.75 8.98 -48.65
C GLN A 68 -8.49 8.86 -47.77
N ARG A 69 -7.73 9.94 -47.57
CA ARG A 69 -6.61 9.99 -46.62
C ARG A 69 -7.09 9.91 -45.16
N GLN A 70 -8.22 10.51 -44.81
CA GLN A 70 -8.81 10.40 -43.48
C GLN A 70 -9.31 8.99 -43.19
N GLN A 71 -10.05 8.37 -44.10
CA GLN A 71 -10.49 6.97 -43.99
C GLN A 71 -9.31 6.00 -43.82
N ARG A 72 -8.27 6.12 -44.66
CA ARG A 72 -7.05 5.30 -44.53
C ARG A 72 -6.31 5.53 -43.20
N ARG A 73 -6.35 6.75 -42.64
CA ARG A 73 -5.80 7.05 -41.31
C ARG A 73 -6.64 6.44 -40.18
N GLN A 74 -7.97 6.46 -40.29
CA GLN A 74 -8.88 5.82 -39.34
C GLN A 74 -8.71 4.30 -39.34
N GLN A 75 -8.73 3.65 -40.51
CA GLN A 75 -8.48 2.21 -40.66
C GLN A 75 -7.12 1.80 -40.07
N ARG A 76 -6.03 2.53 -40.38
CA ARG A 76 -4.71 2.27 -39.79
C ARG A 76 -4.67 2.46 -38.27
N ARG A 77 -5.47 3.38 -37.70
CA ARG A 77 -5.61 3.55 -36.25
C ARG A 77 -6.38 2.38 -35.63
N GLN A 78 -7.47 1.94 -36.25
CA GLN A 78 -8.25 0.77 -35.81
C GLN A 78 -7.41 -0.51 -35.86
N GLN A 79 -6.73 -0.79 -36.96
CA GLN A 79 -5.82 -1.94 -37.10
C GLN A 79 -4.67 -1.91 -36.07
N ARG A 80 -4.10 -0.73 -35.78
CA ARG A 80 -3.10 -0.60 -34.72
C ARG A 80 -3.68 -0.84 -33.32
N LYS A 81 -4.91 -0.38 -33.07
CA LYS A 81 -5.62 -0.63 -31.79
C LYS A 81 -5.91 -2.12 -31.61
N GLN A 82 -6.46 -2.78 -32.63
CA GLN A 82 -6.72 -4.23 -32.64
C GLN A 82 -5.43 -5.03 -32.43
N LYS A 83 -4.37 -4.74 -33.19
CA LYS A 83 -3.09 -5.42 -33.02
C LYS A 83 -2.46 -5.20 -31.64
N LEU A 84 -2.66 -4.02 -31.04
CA LEU A 84 -2.22 -3.74 -29.67
C LEU A 84 -3.07 -4.52 -28.64
N GLU A 85 -4.39 -4.55 -28.81
CA GLU A 85 -5.30 -5.33 -27.96
C GLU A 85 -5.03 -6.84 -28.04
N GLU A 86 -4.73 -7.37 -29.23
CA GLU A 86 -4.29 -8.75 -29.43
C GLU A 86 -2.93 -9.02 -28.77
N SER A 87 -1.94 -8.14 -28.98
CA SER A 87 -0.61 -8.27 -28.37
C SER A 87 -0.67 -8.19 -26.84
N VAL A 88 -1.56 -7.36 -26.28
CA VAL A 88 -1.79 -7.28 -24.83
C VAL A 88 -2.47 -8.56 -24.34
N LYS A 89 -3.53 -9.03 -25.00
CA LYS A 89 -4.19 -10.31 -24.67
C LYS A 89 -3.22 -11.49 -24.73
N GLU A 90 -2.29 -11.49 -25.68
CA GLU A 90 -1.25 -12.50 -25.80
C GLU A 90 -0.23 -12.42 -24.67
N SER A 91 0.23 -11.22 -24.29
CA SER A 91 1.10 -11.02 -23.13
C SER A 91 0.45 -11.32 -21.78
N LEU A 92 -0.88 -11.35 -21.73
CA LEU A 92 -1.69 -11.72 -20.56
C LEU A 92 -2.08 -13.21 -20.52
N LYS A 93 -1.69 -14.01 -21.52
CA LYS A 93 -1.80 -15.48 -21.41
C LYS A 93 -0.86 -15.94 -20.31
N SER A 94 -1.34 -16.80 -19.41
CA SER A 94 -0.53 -17.30 -18.30
C SER A 94 0.69 -18.07 -18.82
N PRO A 95 1.91 -17.83 -18.29
CA PRO A 95 3.06 -18.69 -18.54
C PRO A 95 2.93 -20.09 -17.91
N SER A 96 1.86 -20.35 -17.14
CA SER A 96 1.62 -21.63 -16.46
C SER A 96 1.10 -22.77 -17.36
N GLN A 97 0.89 -22.54 -18.66
CA GLN A 97 0.58 -23.62 -19.58
C GLN A 97 1.87 -24.39 -19.90
N GLU A 98 1.96 -25.62 -19.39
CA GLU A 98 3.01 -26.62 -19.66
C GLU A 98 4.39 -26.40 -18.99
N LEU A 99 4.44 -25.83 -17.78
CA LEU A 99 5.64 -26.02 -16.94
C LEU A 99 5.73 -27.50 -16.46
N PRO A 100 6.88 -28.19 -16.65
CA PRO A 100 7.08 -29.52 -16.10
C PRO A 100 6.93 -29.54 -14.57
N PRO A 101 6.52 -30.66 -13.93
CA PRO A 101 6.25 -30.71 -12.49
C PRO A 101 7.37 -30.19 -11.60
N GLN A 102 8.65 -30.37 -11.98
CA GLN A 102 9.79 -29.85 -11.21
C GLN A 102 9.94 -28.31 -11.22
N PHE A 103 9.16 -27.59 -12.03
CA PHE A 103 9.07 -26.12 -12.04
C PHE A 103 7.76 -25.61 -11.42
N LEU A 104 6.84 -26.50 -11.03
CA LEU A 104 5.68 -26.13 -10.25
C LEU A 104 6.09 -25.97 -8.79
N ARG A 105 5.70 -24.86 -8.17
CA ARG A 105 5.74 -24.74 -6.71
C ARG A 105 4.66 -25.66 -6.16
N LEU A 106 5.06 -26.82 -5.65
CA LEU A 106 4.24 -27.63 -4.77
C LEU A 106 4.08 -26.84 -3.47
N SER A 107 2.98 -26.10 -3.37
CA SER A 107 2.35 -25.76 -2.10
C SER A 107 1.25 -26.78 -1.84
N ASP A 108 0.94 -27.01 -0.57
CA ASP A 108 -0.25 -27.76 -0.17
C ASP A 108 -1.53 -27.01 -0.60
N GLU A 109 -2.71 -27.63 -0.45
CA GLU A 109 -3.95 -27.02 -0.94
C GLU A 109 -4.30 -25.75 -0.13
N ILE A 110 -5.04 -24.82 -0.75
CA ILE A 110 -5.38 -23.54 -0.11
C ILE A 110 -6.23 -23.77 1.16
N GLU A 111 -7.02 -24.84 1.20
CA GLU A 111 -7.84 -25.23 2.34
C GLU A 111 -6.96 -25.70 3.52
N ASP A 112 -5.94 -26.54 3.27
CA ASP A 112 -4.99 -27.03 4.29
C ASP A 112 -4.30 -25.86 5.03
N GLY A 113 -3.90 -24.81 4.30
CA GLY A 113 -3.24 -23.63 4.87
C GLY A 113 -4.16 -22.72 5.71
N VAL A 114 -5.48 -22.83 5.53
CA VAL A 114 -6.48 -22.10 6.34
C VAL A 114 -6.86 -22.88 7.59
N GLU A 115 -6.89 -24.21 7.53
CA GLU A 115 -7.11 -25.05 8.72
C GLU A 115 -5.96 -24.96 9.74
N ASP A 116 -4.73 -24.68 9.28
CA ASP A 116 -3.53 -24.67 10.14
C ASP A 116 -3.15 -23.30 10.76
N LEU A 117 -4.04 -22.29 10.72
CA LEU A 117 -3.76 -20.96 11.27
C LEU A 117 -3.51 -20.93 12.80
N GLY A 118 -3.83 -22.01 13.51
CA GLY A 118 -3.61 -22.16 14.95
C GLY A 118 -4.18 -20.98 15.76
N PRO A 119 -3.36 -20.31 16.59
CA PRO A 119 -3.82 -19.19 17.44
C PRO A 119 -4.26 -17.95 16.65
N LEU A 120 -3.94 -17.87 15.35
CA LEU A 120 -4.37 -16.76 14.48
C LEU A 120 -5.76 -16.99 13.87
N LYS A 121 -6.32 -18.21 13.96
CA LYS A 121 -7.51 -18.63 13.22
C LYS A 121 -8.69 -17.67 13.39
N ASP A 122 -9.00 -17.28 14.62
CA ASP A 122 -10.23 -16.54 14.90
C ASP A 122 -10.14 -15.04 14.58
N LEU A 123 -8.94 -14.50 14.33
CA LEU A 123 -8.76 -13.16 13.74
C LEU A 123 -9.35 -13.04 12.32
N THR A 124 -9.49 -14.14 11.58
CA THR A 124 -9.96 -14.11 10.18
C THR A 124 -11.28 -13.36 10.00
N GLY A 125 -11.35 -12.48 9.00
CA GLY A 125 -12.55 -11.69 8.70
C GLY A 125 -12.35 -10.18 8.92
N THR A 126 -13.45 -9.46 9.21
CA THR A 126 -13.41 -8.02 9.46
C THR A 126 -13.95 -7.71 10.85
N TRP A 127 -13.23 -6.84 11.54
CA TRP A 127 -13.55 -6.34 12.87
C TRP A 127 -13.84 -4.85 12.76
N VAL A 128 -14.88 -4.40 13.46
CA VAL A 128 -15.21 -2.98 13.58
C VAL A 128 -15.30 -2.63 15.06
N GLY A 129 -14.69 -1.51 15.42
CA GLY A 129 -14.53 -1.15 16.82
C GLY A 129 -14.27 0.33 17.06
N LYS A 130 -13.94 0.61 18.31
CA LYS A 130 -13.61 1.95 18.81
C LYS A 130 -12.47 1.82 19.81
N GLY A 131 -11.66 2.86 19.89
CA GLY A 131 -10.50 2.88 20.74
C GLY A 131 -10.08 4.29 21.11
N TRP A 132 -8.93 4.39 21.76
CA TRP A 132 -8.29 5.63 22.16
C TRP A 132 -6.81 5.59 21.78
N ASN A 133 -6.38 6.66 21.12
CA ASN A 133 -4.97 6.98 20.92
C ASN A 133 -4.54 7.94 22.05
N MET A 134 -3.35 7.73 22.57
CA MET A 134 -2.58 8.70 23.33
C MET A 134 -1.17 8.80 22.73
N ILE A 135 -0.73 10.02 22.42
CA ILE A 135 0.61 10.27 21.88
C ILE A 135 1.20 11.57 22.44
N ALA A 136 2.47 11.55 22.85
CA ALA A 136 3.24 12.77 23.06
C ALA A 136 4.02 13.15 21.80
N VAL A 137 3.85 14.39 21.33
CA VAL A 137 4.39 14.85 20.04
C VAL A 137 5.26 16.10 20.19
N PRO A 138 6.43 16.17 19.52
CA PRO A 138 7.29 17.36 19.55
C PRO A 138 6.61 18.60 18.94
N ILE A 139 6.93 19.77 19.49
CA ILE A 139 6.49 21.09 19.00
C ILE A 139 7.69 21.93 18.56
N ASN A 140 7.77 22.24 17.27
CA ASN A 140 8.72 23.22 16.71
C ASN A 140 8.10 24.63 16.52
N SER A 141 6.81 24.78 16.82
CA SER A 141 5.96 25.91 16.41
C SER A 141 5.64 26.86 17.57
N ARG A 142 5.75 28.18 17.32
CA ARG A 142 5.21 29.23 18.22
C ARG A 142 3.69 29.44 18.09
N ARG A 143 3.02 28.74 17.18
CA ARG A 143 1.55 28.77 17.03
C ARG A 143 0.96 27.69 17.94
N ALA A 144 -0.01 28.07 18.76
CA ALA A 144 -0.82 27.13 19.53
C ALA A 144 -1.57 26.19 18.57
N ARG A 145 -1.61 24.90 18.91
CA ARG A 145 -2.55 23.94 18.33
C ARG A 145 -3.84 23.99 19.16
N ASN A 146 -4.97 23.65 18.54
CA ASN A 146 -6.24 23.44 19.24
C ASN A 146 -6.38 21.96 19.61
N THR A 147 -5.44 21.43 20.38
CA THR A 147 -5.48 20.07 20.93
C THR A 147 -5.40 20.13 22.45
N VAL A 148 -6.03 19.15 23.11
CA VAL A 148 -5.98 18.95 24.56
C VAL A 148 -4.51 18.77 24.98
N GLY A 149 -4.13 19.06 26.24
CA GLY A 149 -2.76 18.85 26.74
C GLY A 149 -1.66 19.78 26.16
N CYS A 150 -1.88 20.44 25.02
CA CYS A 150 -0.88 21.33 24.44
C CYS A 150 -0.55 22.54 25.35
N PRO A 151 0.74 22.91 25.48
CA PRO A 151 1.15 24.21 26.00
C PRO A 151 0.45 25.37 25.29
N GLY A 152 -0.14 26.27 26.07
CA GLY A 152 -0.69 27.54 25.57
C GLY A 152 0.36 28.44 24.92
N LYS A 153 -0.08 29.57 24.36
CA LYS A 153 0.69 30.51 23.50
C LYS A 153 1.98 31.11 24.11
N THR A 154 2.34 30.81 25.35
CA THR A 154 3.55 31.27 26.03
C THR A 154 4.78 30.46 25.59
N PRO A 155 5.90 31.10 25.20
CA PRO A 155 7.14 30.40 24.89
C PRO A 155 7.64 29.60 26.09
N LYS A 156 7.72 28.28 25.96
CA LYS A 156 8.30 27.39 26.96
C LYS A 156 9.80 27.18 26.74
N LYS A 157 10.48 26.62 27.75
CA LYS A 157 11.87 26.16 27.64
C LYS A 157 11.94 24.98 26.65
N PRO A 158 13.07 24.76 25.95
CA PRO A 158 13.21 23.63 25.00
C PRO A 158 12.86 22.24 25.58
N ARG A 159 12.99 22.08 26.90
CA ARG A 159 12.69 20.88 27.68
C ARG A 159 11.19 20.57 27.78
N GLU A 160 10.31 21.50 27.40
CA GLU A 160 8.87 21.38 27.59
C GLU A 160 8.09 21.58 26.26
N ASN A 161 8.77 21.35 25.13
CA ASN A 161 8.24 21.58 23.78
C ASN A 161 7.54 20.33 23.22
N PHE A 162 6.55 19.81 23.94
CA PHE A 162 5.70 18.69 23.51
C PHE A 162 4.22 18.97 23.82
N CYS A 163 3.32 18.38 23.04
CA CYS A 163 1.90 18.24 23.38
C CYS A 163 1.60 16.77 23.69
N VAL A 164 0.55 16.51 24.46
CA VAL A 164 -0.06 15.19 24.59
C VAL A 164 -1.40 15.24 23.88
N GLU A 165 -1.62 14.38 22.89
CA GLU A 165 -2.85 14.31 22.11
C GLU A 165 -3.54 12.99 22.46
N ILE A 166 -4.64 13.08 23.23
CA ILE A 166 -5.49 11.94 23.62
C ILE A 166 -6.82 12.09 22.87
N MET A 167 -7.18 11.09 22.07
CA MET A 167 -8.31 11.17 21.14
C MET A 167 -9.03 9.82 20.98
N PRO A 168 -10.37 9.78 21.03
CA PRO A 168 -11.13 8.58 20.68
C PRO A 168 -11.16 8.39 19.16
N TYR A 169 -11.05 7.14 18.70
CA TYR A 169 -11.14 6.78 17.30
C TYR A 169 -12.17 5.67 17.05
N ILE A 170 -12.57 5.55 15.80
CA ILE A 170 -13.22 4.37 15.24
C ILE A 170 -12.25 3.64 14.32
N GLU A 171 -12.41 2.33 14.22
CA GLU A 171 -11.46 1.48 13.54
C GLU A 171 -12.14 0.37 12.73
N THR A 172 -11.49 0.00 11.63
CA THR A 172 -11.74 -1.26 10.92
C THR A 172 -10.43 -2.00 10.74
N LEU A 173 -10.42 -3.27 11.13
CA LEU A 173 -9.27 -4.16 11.04
C LEU A 173 -9.70 -5.43 10.29
N THR A 174 -9.08 -5.70 9.14
CA THR A 174 -9.44 -6.84 8.27
C THR A 174 -8.27 -7.79 8.15
N PHE A 175 -8.51 -9.09 8.37
CA PHE A 175 -7.53 -10.15 8.24
C PHE A 175 -7.95 -11.16 7.17
N THR A 176 -7.04 -11.43 6.23
CA THR A 176 -7.22 -12.36 5.12
C THR A 176 -6.10 -13.40 5.15
N PRO A 177 -6.40 -14.71 5.17
CA PRO A 177 -5.37 -15.75 5.07
C PRO A 177 -4.47 -15.55 3.85
N ILE A 178 -3.16 -15.77 4.03
CA ILE A 178 -2.19 -15.70 2.91
C ILE A 178 -2.32 -16.89 1.94
N GLY A 179 -3.15 -17.87 2.27
CA GLY A 179 -3.40 -19.10 1.51
C GLY A 179 -2.55 -20.25 2.04
N ALA A 180 -1.90 -20.97 1.12
CA ALA A 180 -1.09 -22.13 1.45
C ALA A 180 0.23 -21.79 2.20
N PRO A 181 0.82 -22.75 2.94
CA PRO A 181 2.05 -22.54 3.69
C PRO A 181 3.22 -21.97 2.85
N VAL A 182 3.90 -20.97 3.39
CA VAL A 182 5.01 -20.27 2.76
C VAL A 182 6.34 -20.88 3.24
N PRO A 183 7.09 -21.63 2.40
CA PRO A 183 8.42 -22.11 2.75
C PRO A 183 9.44 -21.00 2.93
N ASN A 184 10.01 -20.92 4.14
CA ASN A 184 11.25 -20.25 4.45
C ASN A 184 12.41 -21.22 4.15
N ARG A 185 13.19 -20.92 3.11
CA ARG A 185 14.28 -21.80 2.67
C ARG A 185 15.57 -21.53 3.45
N GLY A 186 16.13 -22.57 4.04
CA GLY A 186 17.29 -22.49 4.93
C GLY A 186 18.26 -23.66 4.76
N PHE A 187 19.41 -23.58 5.43
CA PHE A 187 20.35 -24.69 5.50
C PHE A 187 20.83 -24.88 6.94
N PRO A 188 20.75 -26.10 7.52
CA PRO A 188 20.36 -27.37 6.88
C PRO A 188 18.85 -27.66 6.87
N ILE A 189 18.00 -26.74 7.36
CA ILE A 189 16.56 -26.94 7.59
C ILE A 189 15.76 -25.87 6.83
N ASP A 190 14.67 -26.30 6.17
CA ASP A 190 13.59 -25.43 5.71
C ASP A 190 12.48 -25.39 6.78
N THR A 191 11.84 -24.23 6.94
CA THR A 191 10.61 -24.10 7.75
C THR A 191 9.46 -23.59 6.88
N PHE A 192 8.23 -23.66 7.39
CA PHE A 192 7.04 -23.19 6.69
C PHE A 192 6.26 -22.27 7.64
N VAL A 193 5.73 -21.16 7.11
CA VAL A 193 4.90 -20.23 7.86
C VAL A 193 3.52 -20.11 7.22
N VAL A 194 2.49 -20.11 8.05
CA VAL A 194 1.12 -19.75 7.70
C VAL A 194 0.76 -18.43 8.37
N GLY A 195 -0.31 -17.79 7.95
CA GLY A 195 -0.68 -16.50 8.54
C GLY A 195 -1.74 -15.72 7.78
N LEU A 196 -1.89 -14.47 8.22
CA LEU A 196 -2.90 -13.52 7.77
C LEU A 196 -2.21 -12.27 7.25
N HIS A 197 -2.56 -11.81 6.06
CA HIS A 197 -2.38 -10.41 5.71
C HIS A 197 -3.44 -9.59 6.45
N TYR A 198 -3.07 -8.44 7.00
CA TYR A 198 -4.05 -7.52 7.61
C TYR A 198 -3.96 -6.09 7.07
N GLN A 199 -5.07 -5.38 7.20
CA GLN A 199 -5.17 -3.95 6.96
C GLN A 199 -5.95 -3.29 8.10
N GLN A 200 -5.36 -2.27 8.69
CA GLN A 200 -5.89 -1.44 9.77
C GLN A 200 -6.22 -0.04 9.21
N VAL A 201 -7.41 0.48 9.54
CA VAL A 201 -7.84 1.83 9.16
C VAL A 201 -8.46 2.51 10.37
N VAL A 202 -7.83 3.58 10.85
CA VAL A 202 -8.24 4.33 12.04
C VAL A 202 -8.69 5.74 11.63
N SER A 203 -9.84 6.18 12.12
CA SER A 203 -10.38 7.52 11.89
C SER A 203 -10.84 8.18 13.19
N ASP A 204 -10.65 9.49 13.30
CA ASP A 204 -11.10 10.27 14.46
C ASP A 204 -12.61 10.12 14.65
N ALA A 205 -13.05 9.77 15.87
CA ALA A 205 -14.44 9.41 16.14
C ALA A 205 -15.42 10.59 16.02
N ASN A 206 -14.94 11.84 15.99
CA ASN A 206 -15.75 13.05 15.98
C ASN A 206 -15.88 13.68 14.57
N THR A 207 -14.81 13.57 13.77
CA THR A 207 -14.63 14.27 12.49
C THR A 207 -14.52 13.32 11.29
N PHE A 208 -14.36 12.01 11.55
CA PHE A 208 -14.18 10.95 10.55
C PHE A 208 -13.00 11.22 9.60
N GLN A 209 -12.02 12.03 10.03
CA GLN A 209 -10.77 12.21 9.29
C GLN A 209 -9.85 11.02 9.55
N PRO A 210 -9.09 10.56 8.53
CA PRO A 210 -8.14 9.47 8.72
C PRO A 210 -7.04 9.91 9.68
N LEU A 211 -6.77 9.07 10.69
CA LEU A 211 -5.68 9.25 11.66
C LEU A 211 -4.50 8.35 11.31
N HIS A 212 -4.76 7.05 11.12
CA HIS A 212 -3.74 6.04 10.85
C HIS A 212 -4.24 5.04 9.81
N ILE A 213 -3.32 4.52 9.00
CA ILE A 213 -3.54 3.38 8.11
C ILE A 213 -2.29 2.52 8.23
N GLU A 214 -2.46 1.22 8.41
CA GLU A 214 -1.37 0.27 8.49
C GLU A 214 -1.76 -1.01 7.73
N ASN A 215 -0.78 -1.68 7.14
CA ASN A 215 -0.97 -2.99 6.55
C ASN A 215 0.25 -3.85 6.81
N GLY A 216 0.04 -5.16 6.82
CA GLY A 216 1.04 -6.06 7.36
C GLY A 216 0.68 -7.52 7.30
N MET A 217 1.38 -8.33 8.08
CA MET A 217 1.10 -9.75 8.25
C MET A 217 1.20 -10.17 9.71
N TRP A 218 0.31 -11.06 10.13
CA TRP A 218 0.50 -11.92 11.29
C TRP A 218 0.92 -13.30 10.80
N LEU A 219 2.03 -13.84 11.33
CA LEU A 219 2.58 -15.13 10.93
C LEU A 219 2.70 -16.07 12.13
N LEU A 220 2.34 -17.34 11.94
CA LEU A 220 2.70 -18.43 12.85
C LEU A 220 4.08 -18.95 12.43
N LEU A 221 5.09 -18.71 13.28
CA LEU A 221 6.48 -19.06 13.00
C LEU A 221 6.84 -20.47 13.48
N ASP A 222 6.24 -20.90 14.60
CA ASP A 222 6.40 -22.25 15.16
C ASP A 222 5.10 -22.68 15.83
N LYS A 223 4.43 -23.69 15.26
CA LYS A 223 3.15 -24.21 15.75
C LYS A 223 3.28 -24.96 17.08
N GLU A 224 4.38 -25.68 17.30
CA GLU A 224 4.57 -26.46 18.54
C GLU A 224 4.93 -25.56 19.71
N LYS A 225 5.71 -24.51 19.46
CA LYS A 225 6.08 -23.51 20.47
C LYS A 225 5.11 -22.33 20.58
N LYS A 226 4.11 -22.25 19.69
CA LYS A 226 3.14 -21.15 19.59
C LYS A 226 3.75 -19.76 19.32
N ILE A 227 4.91 -19.72 18.65
CA ILE A 227 5.61 -18.48 18.31
C ILE A 227 4.90 -17.79 17.15
N VAL A 228 4.52 -16.54 17.35
CA VAL A 228 3.86 -15.67 16.37
C VAL A 228 4.68 -14.42 16.08
N SER A 229 4.43 -13.76 14.95
CA SER A 229 4.99 -12.43 14.68
C SER A 229 4.01 -11.51 13.97
N ARG A 230 4.13 -10.20 14.22
CA ARG A 230 3.44 -9.11 13.53
C ARG A 230 4.46 -8.32 12.73
N LEU A 231 4.22 -8.21 11.42
CA LEU A 231 4.93 -7.32 10.52
C LEU A 231 4.03 -6.14 10.18
N SER A 232 4.53 -4.91 10.24
CA SER A 232 3.74 -3.71 9.92
C SER A 232 4.47 -2.78 8.95
N SER A 233 3.71 -2.07 8.12
CA SER A 233 4.17 -0.94 7.30
C SER A 233 3.29 0.29 7.55
N ILE A 234 3.92 1.40 7.93
CA ILE A 234 3.25 2.60 8.43
C ILE A 234 3.61 3.83 7.56
N PRO A 235 2.62 4.62 7.07
CA PRO A 235 2.83 5.81 6.22
C PRO A 235 3.71 6.93 6.81
N HIS A 236 3.97 6.91 8.12
CA HIS A 236 4.95 7.80 8.77
C HIS A 236 6.41 7.51 8.36
N GLY A 237 6.65 6.39 7.68
CA GLY A 237 7.97 5.95 7.24
C GLY A 237 8.62 4.97 8.22
N ASN A 238 7.80 4.05 8.76
CA ASN A 238 8.24 3.01 9.69
C ASN A 238 7.82 1.65 9.14
N THR A 239 8.67 0.65 9.35
CA THR A 239 8.30 -0.77 9.21
C THR A 239 8.86 -1.53 10.39
N LEU A 240 8.10 -2.47 10.94
CA LEU A 240 8.54 -3.27 12.09
C LEU A 240 8.30 -4.76 11.88
N LEU A 241 9.07 -5.55 12.62
CA LEU A 241 8.86 -6.96 12.91
C LEU A 241 8.84 -7.12 14.43
N ALA A 242 7.70 -7.47 14.99
CA ALA A 242 7.55 -7.86 16.39
C ALA A 242 7.33 -9.38 16.45
N ILE A 243 7.99 -10.06 17.38
CA ILE A 243 7.88 -11.52 17.57
C ILE A 243 7.49 -11.78 19.03
N GLY A 244 6.84 -12.90 19.27
CA GLY A 244 6.59 -13.38 20.61
C GLY A 244 5.75 -14.64 20.57
N ASP A 245 4.92 -14.82 21.59
CA ASP A 245 4.25 -16.08 21.88
C ASP A 245 2.73 -15.91 21.85
N SER A 246 2.04 -17.04 21.88
CA SER A 246 0.59 -17.06 22.03
C SER A 246 0.14 -18.07 23.07
N PHE A 247 -0.91 -17.69 23.79
CA PHE A 247 -1.38 -18.35 25.00
C PHE A 247 -2.90 -18.51 24.94
N ASP A 248 -3.43 -19.58 25.52
CA ASP A 248 -4.87 -19.73 25.70
C ASP A 248 -5.16 -19.61 27.21
N VAL A 249 -6.23 -18.89 27.57
CA VAL A 249 -6.66 -18.69 28.96
C VAL A 249 -8.16 -18.99 29.07
N GLU A 250 -8.53 -19.83 30.02
CA GLU A 250 -9.94 -20.16 30.31
C GLU A 250 -10.55 -19.15 31.29
N GLY A 251 -11.79 -18.72 31.00
CA GLY A 251 -12.59 -17.87 31.88
C GLY A 251 -12.10 -16.42 31.99
N ASN A 252 -12.52 -15.74 33.06
CA ASN A 252 -12.18 -14.36 33.29
C ASN A 252 -10.69 -14.19 33.66
N PHE A 253 -9.88 -13.79 32.67
CA PHE A 253 -8.54 -13.25 32.89
C PHE A 253 -8.60 -11.75 33.27
N GLN A 254 -7.44 -11.14 33.45
CA GLN A 254 -7.31 -9.69 33.68
C GLN A 254 -6.24 -9.12 32.75
N ILE A 255 -6.61 -8.11 31.98
CA ILE A 255 -5.69 -7.35 31.14
C ILE A 255 -4.71 -6.59 32.05
N PRO A 256 -3.38 -6.71 31.85
CA PRO A 256 -2.40 -6.02 32.69
C PRO A 256 -2.51 -4.49 32.55
N GLU A 257 -2.15 -3.77 33.61
CA GLU A 257 -1.98 -2.32 33.55
C GLU A 257 -0.74 -1.97 32.70
N ILE A 258 -0.81 -0.87 31.94
CA ILE A 258 0.32 -0.28 31.22
C ILE A 258 0.43 1.19 31.60
N ASP A 259 1.65 1.73 31.75
CA ASP A 259 1.85 3.16 32.06
C ASP A 259 2.13 3.95 30.78
N GLY A 260 1.34 4.99 30.52
CA GLY A 260 1.51 5.87 29.37
C GLY A 260 2.27 7.16 29.66
N LEU A 261 2.78 7.33 30.88
CA LEU A 261 3.59 8.48 31.27
C LEU A 261 5.03 8.38 30.73
N PRO A 262 5.72 9.52 30.52
CA PRO A 262 7.07 9.52 29.98
C PRO A 262 8.08 8.93 30.96
N ILE A 263 9.05 8.19 30.42
CA ILE A 263 10.06 7.44 31.19
C ILE A 263 11.36 8.25 31.24
N LEU A 264 11.85 8.49 32.46
CA LEU A 264 13.07 9.25 32.77
C LEU A 264 13.91 8.53 33.83
N ASP A 265 15.23 8.78 33.85
CA ASP A 265 16.13 8.23 34.88
C ASP A 265 15.81 8.74 36.29
N LYS A 266 15.27 9.96 36.42
CA LYS A 266 14.80 10.51 37.70
C LYS A 266 13.49 11.29 37.48
N PRO A 267 12.49 11.18 38.37
CA PRO A 267 11.22 11.91 38.23
C PRO A 267 11.43 13.43 38.19
N VAL A 268 10.80 14.11 37.22
CA VAL A 268 10.78 15.58 37.14
C VAL A 268 9.35 16.09 37.14
N LEU A 269 9.06 16.97 38.09
CA LEU A 269 7.76 17.64 38.18
C LEU A 269 7.46 18.43 36.91
N GLY A 270 6.35 18.08 36.24
CA GLY A 270 5.82 18.82 35.09
C GLY A 270 5.74 18.03 33.78
N TYR A 271 6.43 16.89 33.62
CA TYR A 271 6.31 16.08 32.40
C TYR A 271 5.01 15.27 32.31
N ALA A 272 4.50 14.77 33.44
CA ALA A 272 3.18 14.15 33.49
C ALA A 272 2.02 15.16 33.43
N ALA A 273 2.26 16.45 33.72
CA ALA A 273 1.18 17.44 33.85
C ALA A 273 0.35 17.68 32.57
N PRO A 274 0.91 17.63 31.33
CA PRO A 274 0.14 17.71 30.09
C PRO A 274 -0.85 16.56 29.85
N TYR A 275 -0.61 15.39 30.46
CA TYR A 275 -1.51 14.24 30.37
C TYR A 275 -2.77 14.45 31.22
N PHE A 276 -2.65 15.14 32.35
CA PHE A 276 -3.73 15.41 33.30
C PHE A 276 -4.18 16.88 33.21
N THR A 277 -5.12 17.16 32.31
CA THR A 277 -5.81 18.46 32.28
C THR A 277 -6.65 18.67 33.54
N ALA A 278 -7.03 19.91 33.83
CA ALA A 278 -7.89 20.24 34.98
C ALA A 278 -9.29 19.60 34.92
N GLU A 279 -9.73 19.18 33.72
CA GLU A 279 -11.01 18.51 33.45
C GLU A 279 -10.86 16.99 33.30
N GLY A 280 -9.62 16.48 33.26
CA GLY A 280 -9.29 15.10 32.88
C GLY A 280 -9.56 14.81 31.39
N VAL A 281 -9.46 13.53 31.02
CA VAL A 281 -9.88 13.03 29.69
C VAL A 281 -10.82 11.82 29.84
N PRO A 282 -11.88 11.88 30.68
CA PRO A 282 -12.72 10.72 30.97
C PRO A 282 -13.39 10.16 29.71
N PRO A 283 -13.51 8.83 29.56
CA PRO A 283 -13.17 7.78 30.54
C PRO A 283 -11.70 7.34 30.54
N PHE A 284 -10.83 7.93 29.70
CA PHE A 284 -9.44 7.49 29.54
C PHE A 284 -8.55 7.91 30.71
N ASP A 285 -7.69 6.99 31.19
CA ASP A 285 -6.70 7.23 32.23
C ASP A 285 -5.28 7.12 31.66
N PRO A 286 -4.52 8.23 31.56
CA PRO A 286 -3.14 8.20 31.08
C PRO A 286 -2.16 7.36 31.90
N SER A 287 -2.44 7.08 33.17
CA SER A 287 -1.61 6.21 34.03
C SER A 287 -1.99 4.74 33.95
N ASN A 288 -3.14 4.42 33.35
CA ASN A 288 -3.49 3.06 32.96
C ASN A 288 -4.43 3.09 31.74
N PRO A 289 -3.92 3.27 30.50
CA PRO A 289 -4.73 3.24 29.29
C PRO A 289 -5.55 1.96 29.13
N ASN A 290 -5.01 0.82 29.58
CA ASN A 290 -5.71 -0.47 29.60
C ASN A 290 -6.92 -0.48 30.54
N LYS A 291 -7.10 0.52 31.41
CA LYS A 291 -8.30 0.66 32.23
C LYS A 291 -9.58 0.66 31.42
N ILE A 292 -9.60 1.20 30.19
CA ILE A 292 -10.81 1.19 29.37
C ILE A 292 -11.17 -0.22 28.88
N LEU A 293 -10.17 -1.08 28.69
CA LEU A 293 -10.30 -2.48 28.30
C LEU A 293 -10.75 -3.32 29.51
N GLN A 294 -10.07 -3.16 30.64
CA GLN A 294 -10.43 -3.72 31.96
C GLN A 294 -11.88 -3.40 32.33
N ASP A 295 -12.28 -2.13 32.26
CA ASP A 295 -13.65 -1.68 32.55
C ASP A 295 -14.71 -2.33 31.61
N ILE A 296 -14.33 -2.86 30.44
CA ILE A 296 -15.24 -3.58 29.54
C ILE A 296 -15.33 -5.05 29.96
N ILE A 297 -14.20 -5.75 30.10
CA ILE A 297 -14.19 -7.19 30.44
C ILE A 297 -14.73 -7.47 31.84
N ASP A 298 -14.56 -6.54 32.79
CA ASP A 298 -15.15 -6.63 34.15
C ASP A 298 -16.69 -6.67 34.15
N LYS A 299 -17.33 -6.34 33.02
CA LYS A 299 -18.80 -6.38 32.82
C LYS A 299 -19.24 -7.52 31.91
N GLN A 300 -18.32 -8.38 31.49
CA GLN A 300 -18.55 -9.48 30.54
C GLN A 300 -18.29 -10.84 31.20
N LYS A 301 -18.82 -11.89 30.58
CA LYS A 301 -18.48 -13.27 30.90
C LYS A 301 -17.57 -13.78 29.79
N LEU A 302 -16.29 -13.95 30.11
CA LEU A 302 -15.32 -14.53 29.18
C LEU A 302 -15.37 -16.07 29.31
N LEU A 303 -15.33 -16.76 28.17
CA LEU A 303 -15.31 -18.21 28.10
C LEU A 303 -13.88 -18.72 27.87
N GLU A 304 -13.27 -18.26 26.80
CA GLU A 304 -11.89 -18.54 26.40
C GLU A 304 -11.26 -17.23 25.86
N THR A 305 -9.94 -17.10 25.98
CA THR A 305 -9.19 -16.00 25.38
C THR A 305 -7.89 -16.50 24.79
N VAL A 306 -7.68 -16.28 23.50
CA VAL A 306 -6.39 -16.44 22.84
C VAL A 306 -5.64 -15.12 22.90
N ILE A 307 -4.47 -15.14 23.52
CA ILE A 307 -3.59 -13.99 23.67
C ILE A 307 -2.47 -14.11 22.64
N LEU A 308 -2.23 -13.07 21.84
CA LEU A 308 -1.04 -12.93 20.99
C LEU A 308 -0.21 -11.78 21.54
N ASP A 309 0.99 -12.06 22.05
CA ASP A 309 1.86 -11.05 22.66
C ASP A 309 3.17 -10.95 21.89
N VAL A 310 3.46 -9.78 21.30
CA VAL A 310 4.62 -9.59 20.44
C VAL A 310 5.37 -8.30 20.75
N SER A 311 6.70 -8.35 20.69
CA SER A 311 7.57 -7.19 20.86
C SER A 311 8.69 -7.17 19.82
N THR A 312 9.13 -5.97 19.43
CA THR A 312 10.31 -5.78 18.60
C THR A 312 11.61 -6.10 19.32
N GLU A 313 11.60 -6.16 20.66
CA GLU A 313 12.77 -6.51 21.47
C GLU A 313 13.04 -8.03 21.47
N ASN A 314 12.04 -8.85 21.15
CA ASN A 314 12.13 -10.31 21.03
C ASN A 314 12.69 -10.74 19.66
N GLU A 315 13.98 -10.50 19.40
CA GLU A 315 14.62 -10.83 18.09
C GLU A 315 14.01 -10.13 16.86
N GLY A 316 13.14 -9.13 17.09
CA GLY A 316 12.50 -8.33 16.06
C GLY A 316 13.31 -7.09 15.68
N GLY A 317 12.61 -6.03 15.28
CA GLY A 317 13.23 -4.73 15.06
C GLY A 317 12.33 -3.74 14.31
N ILE A 318 12.79 -2.49 14.25
CA ILE A 318 12.12 -1.38 13.59
C ILE A 318 13.09 -0.75 12.58
N SER A 319 12.58 -0.37 11.40
CA SER A 319 13.30 0.44 10.43
C SER A 319 12.55 1.76 10.23
N ASN A 320 13.24 2.85 10.54
CA ASN A 320 12.73 4.21 10.52
C ASN A 320 13.34 4.98 9.34
N ILE A 321 12.58 5.87 8.71
CA ILE A 321 13.18 6.83 7.76
C ILE A 321 14.09 7.83 8.51
N PRO A 322 15.14 8.39 7.87
CA PRO A 322 16.09 9.29 8.53
C PRO A 322 15.51 10.59 9.11
N PHE A 323 14.26 10.92 8.80
CA PHE A 323 13.55 12.00 9.48
C PHE A 323 13.04 11.57 10.87
N ILE A 324 12.48 10.36 10.99
CA ILE A 324 11.98 9.80 12.24
C ILE A 324 13.17 9.57 13.18
N GLU A 325 14.18 8.81 12.75
CA GLU A 325 15.43 8.51 13.50
C GLU A 325 16.06 9.72 14.18
N LYS A 326 15.91 10.91 13.57
CA LYS A 326 16.54 12.14 14.02
C LYS A 326 15.66 13.04 14.89
N ASN A 327 14.33 12.92 14.81
CA ASN A 327 13.41 13.92 15.38
C ASN A 327 12.33 13.35 16.30
N ALA A 328 12.04 12.05 16.19
CA ALA A 328 11.16 11.27 17.05
C ALA A 328 11.39 9.79 16.70
N ASP A 329 12.53 9.26 17.15
CA ASP A 329 12.92 7.90 16.80
C ASP A 329 11.93 6.90 17.40
N VAL A 330 11.59 5.84 16.67
CA VAL A 330 10.73 4.77 17.18
C VAL A 330 11.65 3.65 17.65
N SER A 331 11.89 3.57 18.95
CA SER A 331 12.93 2.73 19.54
C SER A 331 12.46 1.33 19.91
N SER A 332 11.22 1.17 20.36
CA SER A 332 10.59 -0.15 20.53
C SER A 332 9.08 -0.12 20.30
N PHE A 333 8.52 -1.30 20.04
CA PHE A 333 7.09 -1.53 19.86
C PHE A 333 6.71 -2.86 20.51
N GLU A 334 5.59 -2.86 21.23
CA GLU A 334 4.93 -4.03 21.81
C GLU A 334 3.44 -3.98 21.48
N SER A 335 2.82 -5.15 21.36
CA SER A 335 1.40 -5.30 21.01
C SER A 335 0.86 -6.60 21.57
N THR A 336 -0.17 -6.50 22.42
CA THR A 336 -0.92 -7.65 22.92
C THR A 336 -2.33 -7.62 22.33
N PHE A 337 -2.75 -8.70 21.68
CA PHE A 337 -4.13 -8.92 21.22
C PHE A 337 -4.79 -9.95 22.13
N TRP A 338 -6.02 -9.68 22.56
CA TRP A 338 -6.90 -10.59 23.28
C TRP A 338 -8.09 -10.91 22.39
N ILE A 339 -8.14 -12.13 21.87
CA ILE A 339 -9.22 -12.67 21.05
C ILE A 339 -10.13 -13.43 21.99
N GLU A 340 -11.30 -12.90 22.27
CA GLU A 340 -12.13 -13.25 23.42
C GLU A 340 -13.47 -13.86 22.95
N ASP A 341 -13.79 -15.06 23.42
CA ASP A 341 -15.15 -15.60 23.33
C ASP A 341 -15.98 -15.07 24.50
N VAL A 342 -16.99 -14.27 24.19
CA VAL A 342 -17.81 -13.54 25.17
C VAL A 342 -19.26 -14.04 25.12
N GLU A 343 -19.81 -14.36 26.28
CA GLU A 343 -21.25 -14.65 26.44
C GLU A 343 -22.01 -13.38 26.88
N ASP A 344 -23.09 -13.03 26.18
CA ASP A 344 -23.96 -11.90 26.51
C ASP A 344 -25.00 -12.23 27.60
N GLU A 345 -25.74 -11.22 28.08
CA GLU A 345 -26.77 -11.40 29.12
C GLU A 345 -27.94 -12.34 28.71
N ALA A 346 -28.09 -12.62 27.42
CA ALA A 346 -29.09 -13.54 26.87
C ALA A 346 -28.54 -14.95 26.60
N GLY A 347 -27.24 -15.18 26.83
CA GLY A 347 -26.56 -16.45 26.58
C GLY A 347 -26.14 -16.67 25.13
N ASN A 348 -26.01 -15.61 24.33
CA ASN A 348 -25.42 -15.70 22.99
C ASN A 348 -23.90 -15.50 23.08
N GLU A 349 -23.15 -16.31 22.34
CA GLU A 349 -21.70 -16.21 22.22
C GLU A 349 -21.31 -15.31 21.03
N PHE A 350 -20.31 -14.46 21.20
CA PHE A 350 -19.72 -13.67 20.13
C PHE A 350 -18.22 -13.44 20.34
N LEU A 351 -17.50 -13.26 19.23
CA LEU A 351 -16.07 -12.93 19.24
C LEU A 351 -15.85 -11.42 19.43
N GLN A 352 -15.10 -11.09 20.47
CA GLN A 352 -14.53 -9.76 20.73
C GLN A 352 -13.02 -9.79 20.47
N LEU A 353 -12.47 -8.67 20.01
CA LEU A 353 -11.04 -8.43 19.93
C LEU A 353 -10.73 -7.17 20.74
N GLN A 354 -9.95 -7.32 21.80
CA GLN A 354 -9.30 -6.21 22.46
C GLN A 354 -7.82 -6.19 22.10
N TYR A 355 -7.22 -5.01 22.04
CA TYR A 355 -5.77 -4.90 21.96
C TYR A 355 -5.24 -3.67 22.68
N SER A 356 -3.99 -3.78 23.12
CA SER A 356 -3.15 -2.64 23.48
C SER A 356 -1.83 -2.73 22.73
N GLN A 357 -1.38 -1.62 22.15
CA GLN A 357 -0.05 -1.50 21.55
C GLN A 357 0.66 -0.25 22.07
N THR A 358 1.93 -0.40 22.42
CA THR A 358 2.80 0.69 22.87
C THR A 358 3.92 0.88 21.85
N THR A 359 4.00 2.06 21.28
CA THR A 359 5.09 2.52 20.40
C THR A 359 5.93 3.54 21.18
N ASN A 360 7.19 3.24 21.45
CA ASN A 360 8.06 4.15 22.20
C ASN A 360 8.73 5.16 21.26
N LEU A 361 8.54 6.46 21.55
CA LEU A 361 9.08 7.58 20.78
C LEU A 361 10.17 8.32 21.56
N ASP A 362 11.30 8.63 20.92
CA ASP A 362 12.44 9.32 21.56
C ASP A 362 12.75 10.67 20.88
N PHE A 363 12.52 11.80 21.57
CA PHE A 363 12.71 13.15 20.96
C PHE A 363 13.13 14.32 21.87
N ILE A 364 12.97 14.24 23.19
CA ILE A 364 13.46 15.28 24.14
C ILE A 364 14.56 14.65 24.99
N LYS A 365 15.70 15.33 25.13
CA LYS A 365 16.80 14.89 25.99
C LYS A 365 16.34 14.69 27.44
N ASP A 366 16.69 13.55 28.03
CA ASP A 366 16.60 13.36 29.47
C ASP A 366 17.77 14.11 30.12
N PHE A 367 17.45 15.18 30.85
CA PHE A 367 18.44 15.98 31.57
C PHE A 367 18.61 15.56 33.04
N THR A 368 17.99 14.45 33.44
CA THR A 368 18.22 13.79 34.73
C THR A 368 19.20 12.63 34.64
N SER A 369 19.39 12.10 33.43
CA SER A 369 20.39 11.09 33.12
C SER A 369 21.81 11.59 33.35
N GLU A 370 22.70 10.64 33.62
CA GLU A 370 24.15 10.85 33.60
C GLU A 370 24.71 10.74 32.18
N ASP A 371 23.99 10.07 31.28
CA ASP A 371 24.27 10.01 29.85
C ASP A 371 23.86 11.35 29.18
N PRO A 372 24.79 12.09 28.55
CA PRO A 372 24.47 13.34 27.88
C PRO A 372 23.66 13.17 26.59
N ASP A 373 23.55 11.98 26.02
CA ASP A 373 22.85 11.75 24.75
C ASP A 373 21.51 11.01 24.93
N LYS A 374 21.20 10.54 26.14
CA LYS A 374 19.93 9.90 26.48
C LYS A 374 18.72 10.81 26.23
N LEU A 375 17.69 10.22 25.60
CA LEU A 375 16.39 10.83 25.41
C LEU A 375 15.38 10.29 26.44
N ILE A 376 14.36 11.09 26.73
CA ILE A 376 13.14 10.67 27.43
C ILE A 376 12.38 9.78 26.46
N VAL A 377 11.93 8.63 26.94
CA VAL A 377 11.05 7.73 26.19
C VAL A 377 9.62 8.15 26.40
N TRP A 378 8.86 8.27 25.32
CA TRP A 378 7.47 8.71 25.32
C TRP A 378 6.58 7.59 24.78
N PRO A 379 5.81 6.89 25.63
CA PRO A 379 4.81 5.93 25.18
C PRO A 379 3.75 6.60 24.30
N HIS A 380 3.61 6.13 23.07
CA HIS A 380 2.44 6.31 22.23
C HIS A 380 1.63 5.03 22.32
N ILE A 381 0.41 5.13 22.85
CA ILE A 381 -0.44 3.97 23.16
C ILE A 381 -1.73 4.05 22.36
N ASP A 382 -2.09 2.95 21.72
CA ASP A 382 -3.42 2.72 21.17
C ASP A 382 -4.07 1.53 21.89
N VAL A 383 -5.32 1.72 22.31
CA VAL A 383 -6.17 0.67 22.90
C VAL A 383 -7.52 0.63 22.22
N ALA A 384 -8.02 -0.56 21.86
CA ALA A 384 -9.33 -0.70 21.21
C ALA A 384 -10.12 -1.92 21.67
N THR A 385 -11.43 -1.86 21.48
CA THR A 385 -12.35 -2.99 21.55
C THR A 385 -13.15 -3.06 20.26
N MET A 386 -13.16 -4.24 19.63
CA MET A 386 -13.77 -4.52 18.34
C MET A 386 -14.65 -5.76 18.39
N VAL A 387 -15.64 -5.84 17.51
CA VAL A 387 -16.51 -7.02 17.35
C VAL A 387 -16.45 -7.49 15.89
N LYS A 388 -16.41 -8.80 15.70
CA LYS A 388 -16.38 -9.46 14.39
C LYS A 388 -17.69 -9.20 13.63
N GLN A 389 -17.61 -8.96 12.32
CA GLN A 389 -18.74 -8.61 11.43
C GLN A 389 -19.20 -9.77 10.56
#